data_AF-A0A7R9WT95-F1
#
_entry.id   AF-A0A7R9WT95-F1
#
_cell.length_a   1.000
_cell.length_b   1.000
_cell.length_c   1.000
_cell.angle_alpha   90.00
_cell.angle_beta   90.00
_cell.angle_gamma   90.00
#
_symmetry.space_group_name_H-M   'P 1'
#
loop_
_entity.id
_entity.type
_entity.pdbx_description
1 polymer ?
#
loop_
_entity_poly.entity_id
_entity_poly.type
_entity_poly.pdbx_seq_one_letter_code
_entity_poly.pdbx_strand_id
1 'polypeptide(L)'
;VRNPYDAIDSYFNLMMTRTHTTSVSEEVRAKNRAAFEEMAMKEIQVWRDFHEYWLAQEIPTLLVRYEDLTRHTDRVMARVLEHALDVDHMHFFCRRIEHCFAAETIEKLGSYKPRSGGIGKALKKYSPELLQKLNVGIVDTMQKLGYGSFLVPNTEDWDLTPLPGYATKLARPRGTVIVNQGDLVRTNELNTNWGQIRRQMGVTDGNPGPCQCWKCKQKEMN
;
A
#
# COMPACT_ATOMS: atom_id res chain seq x y z
N VAL A 1 4.69 5.12 -2.79
CA VAL A 1 4.74 4.43 -1.48
C VAL A 1 3.62 4.94 -0.58
N ARG A 2 3.13 4.11 0.34
CA ARG A 2 2.21 4.49 1.43
C ARG A 2 2.88 4.10 2.76
N ASN A 3 2.59 4.82 3.84
CA ASN A 3 3.10 4.43 5.16
C ASN A 3 2.76 2.95 5.47
N PRO A 4 3.69 2.20 6.08
CA PRO A 4 3.55 0.76 6.21
C PRO A 4 2.37 0.36 7.10
N TYR A 5 2.08 1.11 8.16
CA TYR A 5 1.01 0.77 9.12
C TYR A 5 -0.37 0.78 8.45
N ASP A 6 -0.67 1.82 7.67
CA ASP A 6 -1.93 1.89 6.93
C ASP A 6 -1.95 0.93 5.74
N ALA A 7 -0.81 0.67 5.09
CA ALA A 7 -0.71 -0.28 3.99
C ALA A 7 -1.01 -1.71 4.45
N ILE A 8 -0.39 -2.15 5.55
CA ILE A 8 -0.56 -3.48 6.15
C ILE A 8 -2.00 -3.68 6.64
N ASP A 9 -2.58 -2.71 7.34
CA ASP A 9 -3.99 -2.82 7.75
C ASP A 9 -4.93 -2.85 6.55
N SER A 10 -4.67 -2.05 5.52
CA SER A 10 -5.46 -2.07 4.29
C SER A 10 -5.38 -3.44 3.60
N TYR A 11 -4.20 -4.05 3.58
CA TYR A 11 -3.98 -5.39 3.03
C TYR A 11 -4.71 -6.45 3.85
N PHE A 12 -4.65 -6.40 5.18
CA PHE A 12 -5.40 -7.30 6.06
C PHE A 12 -6.89 -7.28 5.75
N ASN A 13 -7.49 -6.08 5.69
CA ASN A 13 -8.92 -5.96 5.39
C ASN A 13 -9.24 -6.53 4.00
N LEU A 14 -8.42 -6.23 2.99
CA LEU A 14 -8.60 -6.77 1.64
C LEU A 14 -8.58 -8.31 1.63
N MET A 15 -7.63 -8.93 2.33
CA MET A 15 -7.50 -10.39 2.33
C MET A 15 -8.62 -11.08 3.11
N MET A 16 -9.12 -10.45 4.19
CA MET A 16 -10.21 -10.97 5.00
C MET A 16 -11.58 -10.79 4.32
N THR A 17 -11.84 -9.65 3.66
CA THR A 17 -13.15 -9.35 3.05
C THR A 17 -13.23 -9.66 1.56
N ARG A 18 -12.09 -9.87 0.89
CA ARG A 18 -11.95 -9.94 -0.59
C ARG A 18 -12.45 -8.69 -1.33
N THR A 19 -12.62 -7.57 -0.63
CA THR A 19 -13.13 -6.32 -1.21
C THR A 19 -12.26 -5.14 -0.79
N HIS A 20 -12.13 -4.15 -1.66
CA HIS A 20 -11.41 -2.91 -1.36
C HIS A 20 -12.24 -1.91 -0.53
N THR A 21 -13.53 -2.19 -0.34
CA THR A 21 -14.52 -1.26 0.20
C THR A 21 -14.95 -1.61 1.62
N THR A 22 -14.72 -2.85 2.06
CA THR A 22 -15.17 -3.35 3.36
C THR A 22 -14.01 -3.39 4.36
N SER A 23 -14.35 -3.26 5.64
CA SER A 23 -13.46 -3.46 6.79
C SER A 23 -13.93 -4.67 7.58
N VAL A 24 -13.02 -5.39 8.22
CA VAL A 24 -13.43 -6.35 9.25
C VAL A 24 -14.06 -5.62 10.43
N SER A 25 -15.05 -6.23 11.07
CA SER A 25 -15.62 -5.71 12.32
C SER A 25 -14.58 -5.74 13.45
N GLU A 26 -14.80 -4.94 14.50
CA GLU A 26 -13.91 -4.91 15.67
C GLU A 26 -13.87 -6.26 16.40
N GLU A 27 -15.00 -6.95 16.49
CA GLU A 27 -15.08 -8.29 17.08
C GLU A 27 -14.21 -9.30 16.31
N VAL A 28 -14.32 -9.31 14.97
CA VAL A 28 -13.48 -10.16 14.12
C VAL A 28 -12.02 -9.77 14.29
N ARG A 29 -11.68 -8.48 14.30
CA ARG A 29 -10.29 -8.04 14.50
C ARG A 29 -9.76 -8.47 15.87
N ALA A 30 -10.54 -8.38 16.94
CA ALA A 30 -10.14 -8.80 18.28
C ALA A 30 -9.83 -10.31 18.32
N LYS A 31 -10.71 -11.13 17.75
CA LYS A 31 -10.49 -12.59 17.61
C LYS A 31 -9.25 -12.91 16.77
N ASN A 32 -8.95 -12.07 15.77
CA ASN A 32 -7.84 -12.24 14.83
C ASN A 32 -6.53 -11.56 15.24
N ARG A 33 -6.41 -11.02 16.46
CA ARG A 33 -5.26 -10.19 16.84
C ARG A 33 -3.92 -10.90 16.62
N ALA A 34 -3.76 -12.14 17.10
CA ALA A 34 -2.51 -12.89 16.94
C ALA A 34 -2.16 -13.15 15.46
N ALA A 35 -3.15 -13.50 14.64
CA ALA A 35 -2.95 -13.71 13.20
C ALA A 35 -2.60 -12.41 12.48
N PHE A 36 -3.20 -11.28 12.88
CA PHE A 36 -2.85 -9.96 12.38
C PHE A 36 -1.42 -9.57 12.76
N GLU A 37 -1.01 -9.79 14.01
CA GLU A 37 0.34 -9.51 14.50
C GLU A 37 1.39 -10.31 13.73
N GLU A 38 1.20 -11.62 13.58
CA GLU A 38 2.10 -12.48 12.80
C GLU A 38 2.19 -12.01 11.35
N MET A 39 1.05 -11.71 10.72
CA MET A 39 1.02 -11.19 9.36
C MET A 39 1.73 -9.84 9.26
N ALA A 40 1.48 -8.90 10.18
CA ALA A 40 2.11 -7.59 10.16
C ALA A 40 3.64 -7.70 10.25
N MET A 41 4.15 -8.62 11.09
CA MET A 41 5.59 -8.91 11.20
C MET A 41 6.20 -9.49 9.92
N LYS A 42 5.44 -10.25 9.13
CA LYS A 42 5.87 -10.74 7.81
C LYS A 42 5.79 -9.63 6.76
N GLU A 43 4.67 -8.93 6.71
CA GLU A 43 4.43 -7.89 5.70
C GLU A 43 5.34 -6.68 5.85
N ILE A 44 5.79 -6.35 7.06
CA ILE A 44 6.73 -5.24 7.22
C ILE A 44 8.08 -5.55 6.56
N GLN A 45 8.51 -6.81 6.58
CA GLN A 45 9.74 -7.26 5.90
C GLN A 45 9.56 -7.18 4.39
N VAL A 46 8.44 -7.70 3.88
CA VAL A 46 8.10 -7.61 2.45
C VAL A 46 8.01 -6.15 1.99
N TRP A 47 7.37 -5.29 2.78
CA TRP A 47 7.26 -3.86 2.49
C TRP A 47 8.63 -3.22 2.43
N ARG A 48 9.50 -3.48 3.41
CA ARG A 48 10.87 -2.94 3.44
C ARG A 48 11.66 -3.39 2.22
N ASP A 49 11.74 -4.70 2.01
CA ASP A 49 12.58 -5.32 0.97
C ASP A 49 12.11 -4.90 -0.43
N PHE A 50 10.80 -4.76 -0.63
CA PHE A 50 10.25 -4.21 -1.88
C PHE A 50 10.73 -2.78 -2.15
N HIS A 51 10.64 -1.89 -1.15
CA HIS A 51 11.02 -0.50 -1.35
C HIS A 51 12.53 -0.31 -1.43
N GLU A 52 13.32 -1.03 -0.64
CA GLU A 52 14.78 -1.03 -0.74
C GLU A 52 15.25 -1.50 -2.12
N TYR A 53 14.62 -2.55 -2.67
CA TYR A 53 14.90 -2.98 -4.05
C TYR A 53 14.70 -1.82 -5.04
N TRP A 54 13.55 -1.14 -5.02
CA TRP A 54 13.28 -0.04 -5.95
C TRP A 54 14.17 1.18 -5.73
N LEU A 55 14.55 1.48 -4.48
CA LEU A 55 15.47 2.59 -4.15
C LEU A 55 16.90 2.32 -4.62
N ALA A 56 17.29 1.04 -4.73
CA ALA A 56 18.59 0.60 -5.20
C ALA A 56 18.70 0.51 -6.73
N GLN A 57 17.59 0.56 -7.48
CA GLN A 57 17.65 0.43 -8.93
C GLN A 57 18.31 1.64 -9.60
N GLU A 58 19.07 1.35 -10.66
CA GLU A 58 19.71 2.34 -11.51
C GLU A 58 18.79 2.75 -12.67
N ILE A 59 17.60 3.26 -12.34
CA ILE A 59 16.68 3.84 -13.31
C ILE A 59 16.10 5.17 -12.79
N PRO A 60 15.78 6.12 -13.68
CA PRO A 60 15.07 7.33 -13.28
C PRO A 60 13.79 6.97 -12.53
N THR A 61 13.71 7.38 -11.26
CA THR A 61 12.61 7.01 -10.38
C THR A 61 12.04 8.27 -9.74
N LEU A 62 10.72 8.43 -9.79
CA LEU A 62 10.00 9.47 -9.05
C LEU A 62 9.35 8.87 -7.81
N LEU A 63 9.83 9.27 -6.63
CA LEU A 63 9.24 8.91 -5.35
C LEU A 63 8.01 9.77 -5.08
N VAL A 64 6.86 9.11 -4.97
CA VAL A 64 5.57 9.72 -4.59
C VAL A 64 5.04 9.03 -3.34
N ARG A 65 4.64 9.81 -2.34
CA ARG A 65 3.93 9.33 -1.14
C ARG A 65 2.42 9.40 -1.35
N TYR A 66 1.70 8.40 -0.85
CA TYR A 66 0.24 8.34 -0.89
C TYR A 66 -0.37 9.52 -0.13
N GLU A 67 0.20 9.87 1.01
CA GLU A 67 -0.23 10.96 1.88
C GLU A 67 -0.15 12.31 1.15
N ASP A 68 0.93 12.54 0.40
CA ASP A 68 1.10 13.72 -0.45
C ASP A 68 0.09 13.71 -1.59
N LEU A 69 -0.07 12.56 -2.27
CA LEU A 69 -1.01 12.41 -3.37
C LEU A 69 -2.46 12.69 -2.93
N THR A 70 -2.85 12.28 -1.73
CA THR A 70 -4.23 12.52 -1.24
C THR A 70 -4.50 13.96 -0.80
N ARG A 71 -3.45 14.70 -0.38
CA ARG A 71 -3.58 16.07 0.15
C ARG A 71 -3.28 17.15 -0.89
N HIS A 72 -2.46 16.82 -1.87
CA HIS A 72 -1.94 17.71 -2.90
C HIS A 72 -2.01 17.05 -4.27
N THR A 73 -3.16 16.43 -4.58
CA THR A 73 -3.36 15.58 -5.77
C THR A 73 -2.93 16.27 -7.06
N ASP A 74 -3.35 17.52 -7.24
CA ASP A 74 -3.02 18.37 -8.39
C ASP A 74 -1.50 18.51 -8.59
N ARG A 75 -0.78 18.87 -7.52
CA ARG A 75 0.66 19.12 -7.55
C ARG A 75 1.44 17.84 -7.75
N VAL A 76 1.06 16.77 -7.05
CA VAL A 76 1.70 15.46 -7.17
C VAL A 76 1.49 14.88 -8.57
N MET A 77 0.27 14.95 -9.11
CA MET A 77 -0.03 14.42 -10.44
C MET A 77 0.66 15.21 -11.55
N ALA A 78 0.83 16.52 -11.39
CA ALA A 78 1.65 17.31 -12.31
C ALA A 78 3.09 16.76 -12.39
N ARG A 79 3.72 16.45 -11.24
CA ARG A 79 5.07 15.86 -11.19
C ARG A 79 5.13 14.47 -11.80
N VAL A 80 4.11 13.65 -11.58
CA VAL A 80 3.99 12.30 -12.19
C VAL A 80 3.96 12.40 -13.70
N LEU A 81 3.15 13.32 -14.25
CA LEU A 81 3.04 13.51 -15.70
C LEU A 81 4.33 14.09 -16.29
N GLU A 82 4.96 15.06 -15.63
CA GLU A 82 6.26 15.61 -16.02
C GLU A 82 7.32 14.50 -16.12
N HIS A 83 7.37 13.62 -15.12
CA HIS A 83 8.29 12.50 -15.10
C HIS A 83 7.97 11.45 -16.17
N ALA A 84 6.70 11.08 -16.33
CA ALA A 84 6.27 10.06 -17.29
C ALA A 84 6.46 10.48 -18.75
N LEU A 85 6.33 11.78 -19.04
CA LEU A 85 6.50 12.35 -20.38
C LEU A 85 7.92 12.84 -20.67
N ASP A 86 8.84 12.75 -19.69
CA ASP A 86 10.20 13.29 -19.76
C ASP A 86 10.21 14.79 -20.15
N VAL A 87 9.33 15.59 -19.52
CA VAL A 87 9.24 17.04 -19.73
C VAL A 87 9.53 17.80 -18.43
N ASP A 88 10.19 18.95 -18.54
CA ASP A 88 10.58 19.73 -17.35
C ASP A 88 9.42 20.49 -16.73
N HIS A 89 8.47 20.96 -17.56
CA HIS A 89 7.35 21.78 -17.12
C HIS A 89 6.09 21.54 -17.95
N MET A 90 4.95 21.32 -17.29
CA MET A 90 3.65 21.08 -17.93
C MET A 90 2.69 22.27 -17.88
N HIS A 91 3.19 23.51 -18.00
CA HIS A 91 2.37 24.74 -17.87
C HIS A 91 1.07 24.75 -18.70
N PHE A 92 1.04 24.07 -19.85
CA PHE A 92 -0.13 24.00 -20.73
C PHE A 92 -1.20 22.98 -20.30
N PHE A 93 -0.87 22.03 -19.41
CA PHE A 93 -1.81 21.05 -18.86
C PHE A 93 -2.34 21.42 -17.47
N CYS A 94 -1.73 22.38 -16.75
CA CYS A 94 -2.17 22.80 -15.42
C CYS A 94 -3.68 23.05 -15.35
N ARG A 95 -4.25 23.80 -16.31
CA ARG A 95 -5.70 24.03 -16.37
C ARG A 95 -6.52 22.78 -16.61
N ARG A 96 -6.02 21.80 -17.38
CA ARG A 96 -6.74 20.53 -17.63
C ARG A 96 -6.71 19.64 -16.40
N ILE A 97 -5.57 19.58 -15.72
CA ILE A 97 -5.37 18.90 -14.44
C ILE A 97 -6.33 19.51 -13.41
N GLU A 98 -6.29 20.82 -13.20
CA GLU A 98 -7.20 21.56 -12.32
C GLU A 98 -8.67 21.31 -12.68
N HIS A 99 -9.03 21.33 -13.97
CA HIS A 99 -10.39 21.07 -14.41
C HIS A 99 -10.85 19.64 -14.10
N CYS A 100 -10.03 18.63 -14.38
CA CYS A 100 -10.34 17.23 -14.03
C CYS A 100 -10.55 17.08 -12.51
N PHE A 101 -9.70 17.72 -11.70
CA PHE A 101 -9.81 17.64 -10.23
C PHE A 101 -10.96 18.47 -9.64
N ALA A 102 -11.31 19.61 -10.25
CA ALA A 102 -12.43 20.43 -9.82
C ALA A 102 -13.79 19.84 -10.26
N ALA A 103 -13.83 19.11 -11.38
CA ALA A 103 -15.04 18.51 -11.94
C ALA A 103 -15.42 17.15 -11.32
N GLU A 104 -14.46 16.47 -10.68
CA GLU A 104 -14.64 15.16 -10.07
C GLU A 104 -14.87 15.26 -8.56
N THR A 105 -16.14 15.29 -8.17
CA THR A 105 -16.56 14.80 -6.86
C THR A 105 -16.25 13.29 -6.83
N ILE A 106 -15.66 12.77 -5.75
CA ILE A 106 -15.36 11.32 -5.56
C ILE A 106 -16.56 10.41 -5.93
N GLU A 107 -17.78 10.95 -5.86
CA GLU A 107 -19.04 10.31 -6.27
C GLU A 107 -19.14 9.97 -7.77
N LYS A 108 -18.32 10.57 -8.64
CA LYS A 108 -18.30 10.32 -10.10
C LYS A 108 -17.32 9.23 -10.55
N LEU A 109 -16.52 8.63 -9.66
CA LEU A 109 -15.67 7.48 -9.96
C LEU A 109 -16.47 6.17 -10.25
N GLY A 110 -17.78 6.29 -10.49
CA GLY A 110 -18.69 5.18 -10.71
C GLY A 110 -19.03 4.42 -9.43
N SER A 111 -19.25 3.11 -9.54
CA SER A 111 -19.64 2.24 -8.41
C SER A 111 -18.52 1.98 -7.39
N TYR A 112 -17.30 2.44 -7.65
CA TYR A 112 -16.15 2.20 -6.77
C TYR A 112 -16.06 3.26 -5.66
N LYS A 113 -16.45 2.87 -4.43
CA LYS A 113 -16.26 3.69 -3.22
C LYS A 113 -15.13 3.11 -2.37
N PRO A 114 -13.89 3.64 -2.45
CA PRO A 114 -12.79 3.15 -1.63
C PRO A 114 -13.12 3.27 -0.14
N ARG A 115 -12.65 2.32 0.68
CA ARG A 115 -12.77 2.40 2.15
C ARG A 115 -12.22 3.74 2.64
N SER A 116 -12.83 4.31 3.69
CA SER A 116 -12.47 5.65 4.19
C SER A 116 -10.96 5.81 4.37
N GLY A 117 -10.34 6.56 3.46
CA GLY A 117 -8.93 6.91 3.51
C GLY A 117 -8.68 7.78 4.74
N GLY A 118 -7.56 7.58 5.41
CA GLY A 118 -7.10 8.46 6.46
C GLY A 118 -5.69 8.10 6.81
N ILE A 119 -4.88 9.13 7.06
CA ILE A 119 -3.47 9.00 7.38
C ILE A 119 -3.37 8.62 8.85
N GLY A 120 -2.69 7.51 9.15
CA GLY A 120 -2.42 7.06 10.51
C GLY A 120 -3.60 6.42 11.23
N LYS A 121 -4.75 6.24 10.57
CA LYS A 121 -5.94 5.60 11.17
C LYS A 121 -5.64 4.18 11.65
N ALA A 122 -4.69 3.49 11.01
CA ALA A 122 -4.36 2.13 11.37
C ALA A 122 -3.61 2.02 12.70
N LEU A 123 -2.87 3.06 13.15
CA LEU A 123 -2.03 2.97 14.35
C LEU A 123 -2.79 2.53 15.61
N LYS A 124 -4.04 2.99 15.77
CA LYS A 124 -4.93 2.60 16.89
C LYS A 124 -5.20 1.10 16.99
N LYS A 125 -4.87 0.33 15.94
CA LYS A 125 -5.10 -1.12 15.84
C LYS A 125 -3.86 -1.94 16.19
N TYR A 126 -2.70 -1.30 16.34
CA TYR A 126 -1.46 -1.94 16.72
C TYR A 126 -1.26 -1.77 18.23
N SER A 127 -0.74 -2.80 18.89
CA SER A 127 -0.23 -2.63 20.25
C SER A 127 1.09 -1.85 20.23
N PRO A 128 1.42 -1.11 21.29
CA PRO A 128 2.72 -0.42 21.40
C PRO A 128 3.91 -1.38 21.20
N GLU A 129 3.82 -2.60 21.74
CA GLU A 129 4.86 -3.63 21.63
C GLU A 129 5.04 -4.09 20.18
N LEU A 130 3.93 -4.24 19.44
CA LEU A 130 3.98 -4.58 18.02
C LEU A 130 4.60 -3.44 17.22
N LEU A 131 4.20 -2.19 17.44
CA LEU A 131 4.78 -1.03 16.75
C LEU A 131 6.30 -0.95 16.98
N GLN A 132 6.75 -1.16 18.22
CA GLN A 132 8.17 -1.20 18.53
C GLN A 132 8.89 -2.27 17.71
N LYS A 133 8.34 -3.50 17.64
CA LYS A 133 8.91 -4.60 16.85
C LYS A 133 8.94 -4.31 15.35
N LEU A 134 7.87 -3.72 14.80
CA LEU A 134 7.80 -3.35 13.38
C LEU A 134 8.85 -2.29 13.04
N ASN A 135 9.09 -1.33 13.94
CA ASN A 135 9.98 -0.19 13.69
C ASN A 135 11.47 -0.58 13.61
N VAL A 136 11.92 -1.57 14.39
CA VAL A 136 13.35 -1.96 14.49
C VAL A 136 13.99 -2.20 13.12
N GLY A 137 13.28 -2.84 12.19
CA GLY A 137 13.84 -3.26 10.91
C GLY A 137 13.71 -2.26 9.76
N ILE A 138 13.02 -1.12 9.94
CA ILE A 138 12.60 -0.25 8.83
C ILE A 138 13.03 1.22 8.97
N VAL A 139 13.75 1.58 10.04
CA VAL A 139 14.08 2.98 10.35
C VAL A 139 14.73 3.70 9.17
N ASP A 140 15.77 3.09 8.60
CA ASP A 140 16.51 3.64 7.46
C ASP A 140 15.62 3.78 6.21
N THR A 141 14.85 2.74 5.88
CA THR A 141 13.89 2.76 4.77
C THR A 141 12.83 3.85 4.95
N MET A 142 12.29 4.02 6.16
CA MET A 142 11.35 5.07 6.50
C MET A 142 11.96 6.46 6.31
N GLN A 143 13.22 6.67 6.71
CA GLN A 143 13.93 7.93 6.49
C GLN A 143 14.11 8.23 5.01
N LYS A 144 14.62 7.27 4.22
CA LYS A 144 14.79 7.42 2.75
C LYS A 144 13.51 7.77 2.03
N LEU A 145 12.38 7.23 2.50
CA LEU A 145 11.05 7.46 1.91
C LEU A 145 10.36 8.72 2.42
N GLY A 146 10.99 9.48 3.34
CA GLY A 146 10.43 10.69 3.93
C GLY A 146 9.38 10.43 5.01
N TYR A 147 9.34 9.25 5.62
CA TYR A 147 8.44 8.90 6.74
C TYR A 147 9.18 8.82 8.08
N GLY A 148 10.35 9.42 8.22
CA GLY A 148 11.13 9.34 9.48
C GLY A 148 10.34 9.75 10.72
N SER A 149 9.51 10.80 10.63
CA SER A 149 8.63 11.26 11.71
C SER A 149 7.47 10.31 12.04
N PHE A 150 7.12 9.39 11.12
CA PHE A 150 6.00 8.45 11.31
C PHE A 150 6.36 7.27 12.19
N LEU A 151 7.65 7.10 12.53
CA LEU A 151 8.10 6.12 13.51
C LEU A 151 7.58 6.45 14.93
N VAL A 152 7.13 7.67 15.17
CA VAL A 152 6.47 8.08 16.42
C VAL A 152 5.06 7.48 16.47
N PRO A 153 4.67 6.79 17.55
CA PRO A 153 3.39 6.10 17.63
C PRO A 153 2.16 7.02 17.74
N ASN A 154 2.37 8.33 17.92
CA ASN A 154 1.31 9.33 17.94
C ASN A 154 1.20 10.03 16.59
N THR A 155 0.04 9.91 15.94
CA THR A 155 -0.24 10.54 14.64
C THR A 155 -0.26 12.06 14.68
N GLU A 156 -0.51 12.66 15.85
CA GLU A 156 -0.54 14.13 15.98
C GLU A 156 0.86 14.75 15.83
N ASP A 157 1.89 13.96 16.12
CA ASP A 157 3.30 14.36 16.01
C ASP A 157 3.89 14.06 14.62
N TRP A 158 3.10 13.52 13.70
CA TRP A 158 3.57 13.18 12.36
C TRP A 158 3.77 14.44 11.52
N ASP A 159 4.98 14.59 10.96
CA ASP A 159 5.25 15.64 9.99
C ASP A 159 4.63 15.29 8.63
N LEU A 160 3.50 15.94 8.33
CA LEU A 160 2.80 15.84 7.06
C LEU A 160 3.30 16.86 6.03
N THR A 161 4.45 17.50 6.24
CA THR A 161 5.06 18.32 5.19
C THR A 161 5.32 17.45 3.96
N PRO A 162 4.87 17.87 2.76
CA PRO A 162 5.05 17.08 1.55
C PRO A 162 6.52 16.90 1.21
N LEU A 163 6.86 15.85 0.44
CA LEU A 163 8.20 15.73 -0.12
C LEU A 163 8.60 17.00 -0.89
N PRO A 164 9.90 17.34 -0.96
CA PRO A 164 10.36 18.49 -1.75
C PRO A 164 9.81 18.46 -3.17
N GLY A 165 9.13 19.52 -3.57
CA GLY A 165 8.48 19.60 -4.90
C GLY A 165 7.28 18.67 -5.09
N TYR A 166 6.65 18.19 -4.00
CA TYR A 166 5.52 17.25 -3.98
C TYR A 166 5.83 15.82 -4.49
N ALA A 167 7.04 15.60 -5.00
CA ALA A 167 7.57 14.30 -5.37
C ALA A 167 9.09 14.42 -5.54
N THR A 168 9.85 13.41 -5.12
CA THR A 168 11.32 13.44 -5.15
C THR A 168 11.84 12.64 -6.33
N LYS A 169 12.55 13.29 -7.26
CA LYS A 169 13.29 12.61 -8.33
C LYS A 169 14.55 11.99 -7.71
N LEU A 170 14.71 10.68 -7.87
CA LEU A 170 15.95 9.97 -7.55
C LEU A 170 16.80 9.97 -8.82
N ALA A 171 17.80 10.87 -8.85
CA ALA A 171 18.71 10.99 -9.98
C ALA A 171 19.60 9.74 -10.04
N ARG A 172 19.32 8.88 -11.01
CA ARG A 172 20.03 7.61 -11.24
C ARG A 172 20.40 7.51 -12.73
N PRO A 173 21.47 6.78 -13.06
CA PRO A 173 21.79 6.51 -14.46
C PRO A 173 20.62 5.80 -15.16
N ARG A 174 20.57 5.88 -16.50
CA ARG A 174 19.61 5.14 -17.32
C ARG A 174 20.13 3.71 -17.50
N GLY A 175 19.93 2.86 -16.50
CA GLY A 175 20.22 1.43 -16.54
C GLY A 175 19.05 0.61 -17.08
N THR A 176 19.22 -0.71 -17.07
CA THR A 176 18.16 -1.68 -17.38
C THR A 176 17.81 -2.44 -16.10
N VAL A 177 16.52 -2.58 -15.81
CA VAL A 177 16.03 -3.40 -14.70
C VAL A 177 15.33 -4.62 -15.25
N ILE A 178 15.69 -5.78 -14.73
CA ILE A 178 15.01 -7.03 -15.00
C ILE A 178 14.14 -7.37 -13.79
N VAL A 179 12.83 -7.43 -14.00
CA VAL A 179 11.86 -7.78 -12.96
C VAL A 179 11.49 -9.26 -13.03
N ASN A 180 11.21 -9.87 -11.88
CA ASN A 180 10.72 -11.25 -11.74
C ASN A 180 11.70 -12.36 -12.18
N GLN A 181 13.01 -12.17 -12.05
CA GLN A 181 14.03 -13.20 -12.34
C GLN A 181 14.69 -13.80 -11.09
N GLY A 182 13.90 -14.40 -10.20
CA GLY A 182 14.43 -15.26 -9.13
C GLY A 182 14.09 -14.77 -7.74
N ASP A 183 14.81 -13.77 -7.24
CA ASP A 183 14.72 -13.34 -5.83
C ASP A 183 13.39 -12.64 -5.54
N LEU A 184 12.39 -13.46 -5.20
CA LEU A 184 11.08 -12.98 -4.80
C LEU A 184 11.19 -12.33 -3.43
N VAL A 185 10.80 -11.05 -3.37
CA VAL A 185 10.63 -10.30 -2.10
C VAL A 185 9.75 -11.07 -1.11
N ARG A 186 8.75 -11.82 -1.61
CA ARG A 186 7.90 -12.69 -0.81
C ARG A 186 8.32 -14.15 -0.96
N THR A 187 9.03 -14.65 0.04
CA THR A 187 9.38 -16.06 0.16
C THR A 187 8.22 -16.88 0.74
N ASN A 188 8.36 -18.21 0.76
CA ASN A 188 7.38 -19.11 1.40
C ASN A 188 7.22 -18.83 2.90
N GLU A 189 8.28 -18.40 3.58
CA GLU A 189 8.30 -18.08 5.02
C GLU A 189 7.52 -16.80 5.33
N LEU A 190 7.59 -15.82 4.43
CA LEU A 190 6.85 -14.56 4.52
C LEU A 190 5.42 -14.66 3.95
N ASN A 191 5.00 -15.85 3.53
CA ASN A 191 3.65 -16.06 3.04
C ASN A 191 2.67 -16.29 4.20
N THR A 192 1.57 -15.54 4.19
CA THR A 192 0.48 -15.72 5.15
C THR A 192 -0.55 -16.69 4.58
N ASN A 193 -0.87 -17.76 5.32
CA ASN A 193 -1.88 -18.72 4.91
C ASN A 193 -3.29 -18.17 5.16
N TRP A 194 -3.73 -17.25 4.30
CA TRP A 194 -5.04 -16.61 4.39
C TRP A 194 -6.20 -17.60 4.35
N GLY A 195 -6.06 -18.71 3.61
CA GLY A 195 -7.08 -19.76 3.56
C GLY A 195 -7.27 -20.44 4.92
N GLN A 196 -6.18 -20.73 5.63
CA GLN A 196 -6.24 -21.29 6.98
C GLN A 196 -6.80 -20.29 7.99
N ILE A 197 -6.30 -19.05 8.00
CA ILE A 197 -6.76 -18.00 8.91
C ILE A 197 -8.26 -17.79 8.78
N ARG A 198 -8.76 -17.68 7.54
CA ARG A 198 -10.19 -17.45 7.30
C ARG A 198 -11.08 -18.63 7.73
N ARG A 199 -10.63 -19.87 7.49
CA ARG A 199 -11.33 -21.09 7.94
C ARG A 199 -11.39 -21.18 9.46
N GLN A 200 -10.26 -20.98 10.14
CA GLN A 200 -10.17 -21.01 11.61
C GLN A 200 -11.08 -19.96 12.26
N MET A 201 -11.39 -18.90 11.52
CA MET A 201 -12.09 -17.72 12.03
C MET A 201 -13.57 -17.66 11.65
N GLY A 202 -14.10 -18.72 11.03
CA GLY A 202 -15.50 -18.77 10.62
C GLY A 202 -15.86 -17.71 9.58
N VAL A 203 -14.87 -17.09 8.91
CA VAL A 203 -15.11 -16.24 7.74
C VAL A 203 -15.35 -17.18 6.56
N THR A 204 -16.50 -17.84 6.60
CA THR A 204 -16.98 -18.67 5.52
C THR A 204 -17.24 -17.77 4.34
N ASP A 205 -16.57 -18.05 3.22
CA ASP A 205 -17.10 -17.63 1.93
C ASP A 205 -18.57 -18.04 1.92
N GLY A 206 -19.50 -17.09 1.77
CA GLY A 206 -20.85 -17.45 1.37
C GLY A 206 -20.68 -18.40 0.19
N ASN A 207 -21.15 -19.63 0.37
CA ASN A 207 -20.78 -20.82 -0.39
C ASN A 207 -20.27 -20.45 -1.78
N PRO A 208 -18.93 -20.47 -2.04
CA PRO A 208 -18.44 -20.13 -3.35
C PRO A 208 -18.99 -21.25 -4.23
N GLY A 209 -20.01 -20.91 -5.03
CA GLY A 209 -20.53 -21.83 -6.03
C GLY A 209 -19.35 -22.45 -6.78
N PRO A 210 -19.50 -23.70 -7.25
CA PRO A 210 -18.39 -24.52 -7.74
C PRO A 210 -17.43 -23.71 -8.61
N CYS A 211 -16.14 -23.83 -8.30
CA CYS A 211 -15.04 -23.19 -9.01
C CYS A 211 -15.23 -23.31 -10.54
N GLN A 212 -15.56 -22.21 -11.20
CA GLN A 212 -15.86 -22.21 -12.64
C GLN A 212 -14.61 -22.12 -13.52
N CYS A 213 -13.40 -22.20 -12.96
CA CYS A 213 -12.18 -22.13 -13.77
C CYS A 213 -12.01 -23.42 -14.61
N TRP A 214 -11.37 -23.29 -15.76
CA TRP A 214 -11.23 -24.39 -16.72
C TRP A 214 -10.57 -25.65 -16.12
N LYS A 215 -9.64 -25.49 -15.16
CA LYS A 215 -8.99 -26.60 -14.46
C LYS A 215 -9.94 -27.35 -13.51
N CYS A 216 -10.86 -26.64 -12.88
CA CYS A 216 -11.88 -27.24 -12.01
C CYS A 216 -12.93 -27.98 -12.85
N LYS A 217 -13.35 -27.41 -13.98
CA LYS A 217 -14.29 -28.06 -14.92
C LYS A 217 -13.75 -29.36 -15.52
N GLN A 218 -12.43 -29.45 -15.74
CA GLN A 218 -11.82 -30.69 -16.23
C GLN A 218 -11.81 -31.84 -15.21
N LYS A 219 -11.85 -31.54 -13.91
CA LYS A 219 -11.88 -32.57 -12.87
C LYS A 219 -13.26 -33.21 -12.67
N GLU A 220 -14.33 -32.59 -13.15
CA GLU A 220 -15.70 -33.12 -13.07
C GLU A 220 -16.07 -33.98 -14.29
N MET A 221 -15.21 -34.02 -15.32
CA MET A 221 -15.42 -34.79 -16.55
C MET A 221 -14.63 -36.11 -16.61
N ASN A 222 -13.92 -36.46 -15.53
CA ASN A 222 -13.18 -37.71 -15.38
C ASN A 222 -13.68 -38.50 -14.17
#